data_AF-A0A382UX66-F1
#
_entry.id   AF-A0A382UX66-F1
#
_cell.length_a   1.000
_cell.length_b   1.000
_cell.length_c   1.000
_cell.angle_alpha   90.00
_cell.angle_beta   90.00
_cell.angle_gamma   90.00
#
_symmetry.space_group_name_H-M   'P 1'
#
loop_
_entity.id
_entity.type
_entity.pdbx_description
1 polymer ?
#
loop_
_entity_poly.entity_id
_entity_poly.type
_entity_poly.pdbx_seq_one_letter_code
_entity_poly.pdbx_strand_id
1 'polypeptide(L)' 'MATTAKKNPVFVVVQLSGGNDFMNTLIPYTNSVYYDNRKLLNIPQEDVLPLDNTLGWHPEMAPFKELYDRGMVAVIQG' A
#
# COMPACT_ATOMS: atom_id res chain seq x y z
N MET A 1 7.80 38.24 -25.52
CA MET A 1 7.58 36.80 -25.32
C MET A 1 8.06 36.47 -23.91
N ALA A 2 7.21 35.92 -23.04
CA ALA A 2 7.60 35.55 -21.68
C ALA A 2 8.08 34.09 -21.68
N THR A 3 9.35 33.89 -21.34
CA THR A 3 9.95 32.56 -21.17
C THR A 3 9.43 31.97 -19.86
N THR A 4 8.48 31.04 -19.92
CA THR A 4 8.06 30.31 -18.72
C THR A 4 9.20 29.38 -18.31
N ALA A 5 9.90 29.71 -17.23
CA ALA A 5 10.91 28.84 -16.65
C ALA A 5 10.25 27.52 -16.20
N LYS A 6 10.61 26.40 -16.82
CA LYS A 6 10.09 25.08 -16.47
C LYS A 6 10.66 24.68 -15.12
N LYS A 7 9.81 24.57 -14.10
CA LYS A 7 10.24 24.16 -12.75
C LYS A 7 10.73 22.71 -12.79
N ASN A 8 11.87 22.45 -12.15
CA ASN A 8 12.37 21.09 -11.99
C ASN A 8 11.40 20.24 -11.15
N PRO A 9 11.32 18.91 -11.39
CA PRO A 9 10.54 18.01 -10.56
C PRO A 9 10.96 18.11 -9.08
N VAL A 10 9.98 18.07 -8.18
CA VAL A 10 10.22 18.03 -6.74
C VAL A 10 10.07 16.59 -6.28
N PHE A 11 11.09 16.05 -5.63
CA PHE A 11 11.00 14.76 -4.95
C PHE A 11 10.49 14.97 -3.53
N VAL A 12 9.41 14.30 -3.18
CA VAL A 12 8.78 14.39 -1.86
C VAL A 12 8.91 13.04 -1.18
N VAL A 13 9.46 13.04 0.04
CA VAL A 13 9.52 11.86 0.90
C VAL A 13 8.59 12.10 2.09
N VAL A 14 7.68 11.15 2.31
CA VAL A 14 6.81 11.14 3.49
C VAL A 14 7.20 9.94 4.34
N GLN A 15 7.67 10.20 5.55
CA GLN A 15 7.95 9.18 6.55
C GLN A 15 6.86 9.19 7.62
N LEU A 16 6.30 8.01 7.89
CA LEU A 16 5.31 7.83 8.95
C LEU A 16 5.94 7.04 10.10
N SER A 17 6.34 7.73 11.16
CA SER A 17 6.88 7.10 12.38
C SER A 17 5.73 6.64 13.27
N GLY A 18 5.41 5.34 13.23
CA GLY A 18 4.31 4.73 13.99
C GLY A 18 2.90 5.02 13.45
N GLY A 19 2.76 5.96 12.51
CA GLY A 19 1.47 6.31 11.91
C GLY A 19 0.97 5.35 10.84
N ASN A 20 1.85 4.48 10.30
CA ASN A 20 1.46 3.47 9.32
C ASN A 20 1.46 2.07 9.95
N ASP A 21 0.34 1.37 9.85
CA ASP A 21 0.23 -0.05 10.17
C ASP A 21 0.41 -0.88 8.90
N PHE A 22 1.64 -1.38 8.69
CA PHE A 22 1.98 -2.08 7.46
C PHE A 22 1.11 -3.32 7.22
N MET A 23 0.71 -4.04 8.28
CA MET A 23 -0.12 -5.25 8.16
C MET A 23 -1.57 -4.91 7.83
N ASN A 24 -1.97 -3.64 7.99
CA ASN A 24 -3.27 -3.15 7.54
C ASN A 24 -3.19 -2.57 6.12
N THR A 25 -2.05 -2.00 5.71
CA THR A 25 -1.86 -1.48 4.33
C THR A 25 -1.62 -2.60 3.30
N LEU A 26 -0.72 -3.52 3.63
CA LEU A 26 -0.30 -4.67 2.84
C LEU A 26 -0.43 -5.93 3.71
N ILE A 27 -1.55 -6.61 3.51
CA ILE A 27 -2.07 -7.68 4.34
C ILE A 27 -1.46 -9.01 3.89
N PRO A 28 -0.76 -9.75 4.77
CA PRO A 28 -0.32 -11.11 4.51
C PRO A 28 -1.48 -12.10 4.66
N TYR A 29 -2.44 -12.01 3.75
CA TYR A 29 -3.77 -12.63 3.87
C TYR A 29 -3.77 -14.16 3.83
N THR A 30 -2.66 -14.79 3.43
CA THR A 30 -2.52 -16.26 3.45
C THR A 30 -1.85 -16.78 4.73
N ASN A 31 -1.44 -15.89 5.65
CA ASN A 31 -0.71 -16.27 6.85
C ASN A 31 -1.65 -16.36 8.06
N SER A 32 -1.86 -17.57 8.60
CA SER A 32 -2.72 -17.77 9.78
C SER A 32 -2.28 -16.95 11.00
N VAL A 33 -0.96 -16.72 11.16
CA VAL A 33 -0.38 -15.94 12.26
C VAL A 33 -0.91 -14.50 12.26
N TYR A 34 -1.24 -13.94 11.09
CA TYR A 34 -1.87 -12.62 10.98
C TYR A 34 -3.23 -12.61 11.70
N TYR A 35 -4.09 -13.58 11.39
CA TYR A 35 -5.43 -13.69 11.97
C TYR A 35 -5.38 -13.99 13.47
N ASP A 36 -4.49 -14.90 13.88
CA ASP A 36 -4.33 -15.29 15.29
C ASP A 36 -3.91 -14.11 16.19
N ASN A 37 -3.00 -13.26 15.68
CA ASN A 37 -2.45 -12.13 16.44
C ASN A 37 -3.23 -10.83 16.25
N ARG A 38 -4.12 -10.73 15.26
CA ARG A 38 -4.88 -9.49 14.96
C ARG A 38 -6.38 -9.69 15.07
N LYS A 39 -6.86 -10.38 16.10
CA LYS A 39 -8.28 -10.71 16.30
C LYS A 39 -9.26 -9.53 16.13
N LEU A 40 -8.85 -8.31 16.48
CA LEU A 40 -9.67 -7.10 16.38
C LEU A 40 -9.43 -6.27 15.11
N LEU A 41 -8.29 -6.45 14.46
CA LEU A 41 -7.79 -5.59 13.38
C LEU A 41 -7.47 -6.36 12.10
N ASN A 42 -7.83 -7.65 12.04
CA ASN A 42 -7.64 -8.45 10.84
C ASN A 42 -8.69 -8.07 9.81
N ILE A 43 -8.30 -8.16 8.55
CA ILE A 43 -9.20 -8.02 7.41
C ILE A 43 -9.57 -9.42 6.90
N PRO A 44 -10.86 -9.74 6.74
CA PRO A 44 -11.31 -11.01 6.16
C PRO A 44 -10.65 -11.26 4.81
N GLN A 45 -10.27 -12.52 4.57
CA GLN A 45 -9.49 -12.89 3.38
C GLN A 45 -10.22 -12.51 2.08
N GLU A 46 -11.54 -12.63 2.07
CA GLU A 46 -12.44 -12.32 0.96
C GLU A 46 -12.50 -10.82 0.61
N ASP A 47 -12.18 -9.94 1.57
CA ASP A 47 -12.21 -8.49 1.38
C ASP A 47 -10.86 -7.95 0.88
N VAL A 48 -9.79 -8.72 1.07
CA VAL A 48 -8.43 -8.33 0.66
C VAL A 48 -8.35 -8.22 -0.86
N LEU A 49 -7.76 -7.12 -1.35
CA LEU A 49 -7.50 -6.94 -2.77
C LEU A 49 -6.13 -7.55 -3.13
N PRO A 50 -6.04 -8.68 -3.86
CA PRO A 50 -4.77 -9.38 -4.02
C PRO A 50 -3.73 -8.51 -4.76
N LEU A 51 -2.51 -8.51 -4.22
CA LEU A 51 -1.32 -7.95 -4.87
C LEU A 51 -0.53 -9.07 -5.53
N ASP A 52 -0.30 -10.15 -4.79
CA ASP A 52 0.29 -11.40 -5.25
C ASP A 52 -0.37 -12.59 -4.53
N ASN A 53 0.28 -13.77 -4.54
CA ASN A 53 -0.24 -14.99 -3.92
C ASN A 53 -0.22 -15.01 -2.38
N THR A 54 0.40 -14.01 -1.75
CA THR A 54 0.66 -13.97 -0.29
C THR A 54 0.32 -12.63 0.35
N LEU A 55 0.42 -11.54 -0.42
CA LEU A 55 0.16 -10.18 0.00
C LEU A 55 -1.02 -9.59 -0.77
N GLY A 56 -1.79 -8.74 -0.10
CA GLY A 56 -2.87 -7.99 -0.71
C GLY A 56 -3.04 -6.62 -0.07
N TRP A 57 -3.71 -5.72 -0.77
CA TRP A 57 -4.02 -4.40 -0.27
C TRP A 57 -5.23 -4.43 0.66
N HIS A 58 -5.28 -3.47 1.58
CA HIS A 58 -6.51 -3.12 2.28
C HIS A 58 -7.68 -2.89 1.30
N PRO A 59 -8.93 -3.22 1.65
CA PRO A 59 -10.10 -2.95 0.80
C PRO A 59 -10.20 -1.47 0.38
N GLU A 60 -9.88 -0.55 1.29
CA GLU A 60 -9.89 0.90 1.03
C GLU A 60 -8.70 1.40 0.18
N MET A 61 -7.72 0.54 -0.10
CA MET A 61 -6.54 0.87 -0.90
C MET A 61 -6.73 0.55 -2.39
N ALA A 62 -7.98 0.36 -2.85
CA ALA A 62 -8.29 0.16 -4.27
C ALA A 62 -7.62 1.19 -5.22
N PRO A 63 -7.58 2.50 -4.90
CA PRO A 63 -6.87 3.46 -5.75
C PRO A 63 -5.37 3.15 -5.87
N PHE A 64 -4.71 2.72 -4.79
CA PHE A 64 -3.29 2.35 -4.84
C PHE A 64 -3.06 1.09 -5.66
N LYS A 65 -3.97 0.11 -5.57
CA LYS A 65 -3.93 -1.06 -6.45
C LYS A 65 -4.00 -0.64 -7.92
N GLU A 66 -4.91 0.26 -8.30
CA GLU A 66 -5.01 0.75 -9.67
C GLU A 66 -3.70 1.44 -10.14
N LEU A 67 -3.07 2.24 -9.27
CA LEU A 67 -1.79 2.87 -9.57
C LEU A 67 -0.66 1.84 -9.70
N TYR A 68 -0.68 0.79 -8.88
CA TYR A 68 0.25 -0.32 -8.93
C TYR A 68 0.11 -1.11 -10.24
N ASP A 69 -1.12 -1.47 -10.62
CA ASP A 69 -1.43 -2.18 -11.87
C ASP A 69 -0.96 -1.38 -13.11
N ARG A 70 -0.91 -0.04 -13.00
CA ARG A 70 -0.38 0.88 -14.03
C ARG A 70 1.14 1.09 -13.99
N GLY A 71 1.85 0.44 -13.07
CA GLY A 71 3.31 0.60 -12.89
C GLY A 71 3.73 1.95 -12.30
N MET A 72 2.82 2.68 -11.65
CA MET A 72 3.09 4.00 -11.06
C MET A 72 3.37 3.94 -9.55
N VAL A 73 3.11 2.79 -8.92
CA VAL A 73 3.43 2.51 -7.52
C VAL A 73 4.28 1.26 -7.46
N ALA A 74 5.28 1.27 -6.57
CA ALA A 74 6.07 0.11 -6.22
C ALA A 74 5.98 -0.16 -4.72
N VAL A 75 5.95 -1.44 -4.36
CA VAL A 75 6.02 -1.90 -2.97
C VAL A 75 7.42 -2.47 -2.76
N ILE A 76 8.09 -2.01 -1.70
CA ILE A 76 9.41 -2.50 -1.29
C ILE A 76 9.29 -2.94 0.17
N GLN A 77 9.41 -4.24 0.42
CA GLN A 77 9.55 -4.81 1.76
C GLN A 77 11.03 -4.81 2.13
N GLY A 78 11.36 -4.27 3.30
CA GLY A 78 12.73 -4.15 3.82
C GLY A 78 13.17 -5.36 4.64
#